data_AF-A0A7Y3FHU3-F1
#
_entry.id   AF-A0A7Y3FHU3-F1
#
_cell.length_a   1.000
_cell.length_b   1.000
_cell.length_c   1.000
_cell.angle_alpha   90.00
_cell.angle_beta   90.00
_cell.angle_gamma   90.00
#
_symmetry.space_group_name_H-M   'P 1'
#
loop_
_entity.id
_entity.type
_entity.pdbx_description
1 polymer ?
#
loop_
_entity_poly.entity_id
_entity_poly.type
_entity_poly.pdbx_seq_one_letter_code
_entity_poly.pdbx_strand_id
1 'polypeptide(L)'
;MDEAFPDGFVWGVATSAFQIEGAHDVAGRGPSIWDTYAEQPGLIEDGSNAHVACDHYHRYPEDIALMASLGLDAYRFSIAWPRILPAGRGAVNAEGLDFYDRLVDGLLA
;
A
#
# COMPACT_ATOMS: atom_id res chain seq x y z
N MET A 1 25.04 17.54 24.64
CA MET A 1 23.59 17.78 24.73
C MET A 1 22.99 16.58 24.06
N ASP A 2 22.71 15.55 24.86
CA ASP A 2 22.13 14.32 24.34
C ASP A 2 20.64 14.58 24.20
N GLU A 3 20.24 15.01 23.00
CA GLU A 3 18.83 15.13 22.63
C GLU A 3 18.29 13.70 22.42
N ALA A 4 17.83 13.10 23.52
CA ALA A 4 17.09 11.86 23.47
C ALA A 4 15.61 12.15 23.16
N PHE A 5 14.99 11.26 22.40
CA PHE A 5 13.55 11.28 22.18
C PHE A 5 12.81 10.91 23.48
N PRO A 6 11.55 11.38 23.66
CA PRO A 6 10.74 10.98 24.81
C PRO A 6 10.56 9.47 24.91
N ASP A 7 10.38 8.96 26.12
CA ASP A 7 10.00 7.56 26.33
C ASP A 7 8.72 7.24 25.56
N GLY A 8 8.73 6.10 24.84
CA GLY A 8 7.62 5.67 24.00
C GLY A 8 7.49 6.42 22.67
N PHE A 9 8.51 7.17 22.24
CA PHE A 9 8.54 7.71 20.88
C PHE A 9 8.50 6.58 19.85
N VAL A 10 7.55 6.64 18.92
CA VAL A 10 7.29 5.60 17.92
C VAL A 10 8.07 5.90 16.65
N TRP A 11 8.94 4.97 16.26
CA TRP A 11 9.63 5.03 14.97
C TRP A 11 8.88 4.20 13.94
N GLY A 12 8.67 4.75 12.75
CA GLY A 12 7.95 4.04 11.73
C GLY A 12 8.25 4.51 10.32
N VAL A 13 7.68 3.79 9.37
CA VAL A 13 7.74 4.12 7.94
C VAL A 13 6.34 4.33 7.39
N ALA A 14 6.25 5.02 6.26
CA ALA A 14 4.98 5.36 5.64
C ALA A 14 5.00 5.10 4.14
N THR A 15 3.87 4.62 3.63
CA THR A 15 3.65 4.35 2.20
C THR A 15 2.25 4.79 1.78
N SER A 16 1.94 4.66 0.50
CA SER A 16 0.58 4.77 -0.01
C SER A 16 0.29 3.67 -1.03
N ALA A 17 -0.95 3.21 -1.07
CA ALA A 17 -1.37 2.02 -1.82
C ALA A 17 -0.93 2.04 -3.29
N PHE A 18 -1.25 3.11 -4.02
CA PHE A 18 -0.93 3.19 -5.45
C PHE A 18 0.57 3.18 -5.74
N GLN A 19 1.39 3.67 -4.81
CA GLN A 19 2.84 3.75 -5.02
C GLN A 19 3.55 2.41 -4.83
N ILE A 20 2.99 1.47 -4.07
CA ILE A 20 3.69 0.24 -3.68
C ILE A 20 2.94 -1.05 -4.01
N GLU A 21 1.60 -1.05 -4.02
CA GLU A 21 0.82 -2.29 -4.08
C GLU A 21 0.97 -3.00 -5.42
N GLY A 22 0.88 -2.26 -6.53
CA GLY A 22 0.68 -2.86 -7.84
C GLY A 22 -0.64 -3.62 -7.90
N ALA A 23 -0.64 -4.74 -8.64
CA ALA A 23 -1.79 -5.63 -8.78
C ALA A 23 -3.06 -4.83 -9.19
N HIS A 24 -2.89 -3.95 -10.18
CA HIS A 24 -3.86 -2.90 -10.50
C HIS A 24 -5.22 -3.42 -11.00
N ASP A 25 -5.23 -4.60 -11.63
CA ASP A 25 -6.38 -5.29 -12.22
C ASP A 25 -6.62 -6.69 -11.61
N VAL A 26 -6.01 -6.96 -10.46
CA VAL A 26 -6.11 -8.23 -9.74
C VAL A 26 -7.17 -8.15 -8.64
N ALA A 27 -7.82 -9.29 -8.36
CA ALA A 27 -8.74 -9.46 -7.24
C ALA A 27 -9.84 -8.39 -7.18
N GLY A 28 -10.40 -8.05 -8.34
CA GLY A 28 -11.56 -7.17 -8.45
C GLY A 28 -11.29 -5.67 -8.21
N ARG A 29 -10.04 -5.23 -8.08
CA ARG A 29 -9.71 -3.79 -7.97
C ARG A 29 -10.21 -3.02 -9.21
N GLY A 30 -10.92 -1.92 -8.97
CA GLY A 30 -11.30 -0.97 -10.03
C GLY A 30 -10.19 0.03 -10.37
N PRO A 31 -10.31 0.80 -11.46
CA PRO A 31 -9.37 1.87 -11.77
C PRO A 31 -9.55 3.07 -10.83
N SER A 32 -8.46 3.71 -10.46
CA SER A 32 -8.44 5.05 -9.86
C SER A 32 -8.18 6.12 -10.92
N ILE A 33 -8.29 7.39 -10.53
CA ILE A 33 -7.89 8.51 -11.39
C ILE A 33 -6.40 8.45 -11.77
N TRP A 34 -5.55 7.87 -10.91
CA TRP A 34 -4.12 7.75 -11.18
C TRP A 34 -3.81 6.68 -12.23
N ASP A 35 -4.59 5.60 -12.30
CA ASP A 35 -4.47 4.60 -13.38
C ASP A 35 -4.72 5.28 -14.74
N THR A 36 -5.75 6.12 -14.84
CA THR A 36 -6.04 6.88 -16.07
C THR A 36 -5.03 7.99 -16.37
N TYR A 37 -4.48 8.63 -15.32
CA TYR A 37 -3.48 9.68 -15.48
C TYR A 37 -2.14 9.12 -15.98
N ALA A 38 -1.68 8.00 -15.40
CA ALA A 38 -0.38 7.42 -15.73
C ALA A 38 -0.32 6.83 -17.15
N GLU A 39 -1.45 6.39 -17.70
CA GLU A 39 -1.54 5.86 -19.08
C GLU A 39 -1.44 6.96 -20.17
N GLN A 40 -1.49 8.24 -19.81
CA GLN A 40 -1.39 9.32 -20.79
C GLN A 40 0.07 9.65 -21.14
N PRO A 41 0.46 9.62 -22.43
CA PRO A 41 1.82 9.92 -22.84
C PRO A 41 2.30 11.29 -22.35
N GLY A 42 3.47 11.31 -21.70
CA GLY A 42 4.13 12.52 -21.24
C GLY A 42 3.63 13.10 -19.91
N LEU A 43 2.69 12.45 -19.22
CA LEU A 43 2.25 12.87 -17.87
C LEU A 43 3.11 12.28 -16.75
N ILE A 44 3.72 11.12 -16.98
CA ILE A 44 4.78 10.56 -16.16
C ILE A 44 6.11 10.79 -16.88
N GLU A 45 7.12 11.30 -16.16
CA GLU A 45 8.39 11.76 -16.74
C GLU A 45 9.10 10.68 -17.57
N ASP A 46 9.08 9.43 -17.10
CA ASP A 46 9.68 8.28 -17.78
C ASP A 46 8.64 7.42 -18.54
N GLY A 47 7.37 7.82 -18.53
CA GLY A 47 6.27 7.09 -19.14
C GLY A 47 5.90 5.78 -18.42
N SER A 48 6.38 5.56 -17.20
CA SER A 48 6.02 4.39 -16.39
C SER A 48 4.61 4.46 -15.82
N ASN A 49 4.11 3.33 -15.31
CA ASN A 49 2.86 3.23 -14.57
C ASN A 49 3.04 2.38 -13.29
N ALA A 50 2.01 2.30 -12.47
CA ALA A 50 2.03 1.58 -11.20
C ALA A 50 1.33 0.20 -11.27
N HIS A 51 1.28 -0.44 -12.44
CA HIS A 51 0.61 -1.74 -12.59
C HIS A 51 1.24 -2.82 -11.71
N VAL A 52 2.58 -2.79 -11.60
CA VAL A 52 3.37 -3.67 -10.72
C VAL A 52 3.89 -2.91 -9.49
N ALA A 53 4.37 -1.67 -9.66
CA ALA A 53 4.97 -0.89 -8.58
C ALA A 53 6.06 -1.68 -7.81
N CYS A 54 5.98 -1.77 -6.49
CA CYS A 54 6.87 -2.60 -5.66
C CYS A 54 6.34 -4.03 -5.46
N ASP A 55 5.19 -4.36 -6.05
CA ASP A 55 4.53 -5.66 -5.90
C ASP A 55 4.17 -6.01 -4.43
N HIS A 56 3.95 -4.98 -3.60
CA HIS A 56 3.62 -5.14 -2.18
C HIS A 56 2.35 -5.97 -1.97
N TYR A 57 1.41 -5.96 -2.93
CA TYR A 57 0.21 -6.80 -2.85
C TYR A 57 0.54 -8.29 -2.67
N HIS A 58 1.60 -8.78 -3.32
CA HIS A 58 2.05 -10.17 -3.18
C HIS A 58 3.19 -10.32 -2.16
N ARG A 59 4.01 -9.27 -1.98
CA ARG A 59 5.25 -9.31 -1.18
C ARG A 59 5.11 -8.73 0.22
N TYR A 60 3.91 -8.33 0.66
CA TYR A 60 3.72 -7.76 1.99
C TYR A 60 4.32 -8.60 3.15
N PRO A 61 4.38 -9.95 3.13
CA PRO A 61 5.04 -10.69 4.21
C PRO A 61 6.56 -10.43 4.27
N GLU A 62 7.20 -10.26 3.10
CA GLU A 62 8.62 -9.91 3.00
C GLU A 62 8.86 -8.49 3.52
N ASP A 63 7.99 -7.54 3.16
CA ASP A 63 8.07 -6.16 3.62
C ASP A 63 7.85 -6.02 5.13
N ILE A 64 6.92 -6.80 5.71
CA ILE A 64 6.75 -6.88 7.18
C ILE A 64 8.01 -7.40 7.84
N ALA A 65 8.59 -8.49 7.33
CA ALA A 65 9.83 -9.04 7.87
C ALA A 65 10.99 -8.03 7.80
N LEU A 66 11.06 -7.25 6.72
CA LEU A 66 12.03 -6.18 6.57
C LEU A 66 11.82 -5.07 7.62
N MET A 67 10.60 -4.59 7.82
CA MET A 67 10.28 -3.58 8.84
C MET A 67 10.65 -4.05 10.24
N ALA A 68 10.36 -5.31 10.56
CA ALA A 68 10.75 -5.92 11.83
C ALA A 68 12.27 -5.99 11.98
N SER A 69 13.02 -6.35 10.93
CA SER A 69 14.48 -6.39 10.96
C SER A 69 15.14 -5.02 11.16
N LEU A 70 14.45 -3.95 10.76
CA LEU A 70 14.88 -2.57 10.96
C LEU A 70 14.54 -2.03 12.36
N GLY A 71 13.78 -2.79 13.17
CA GLY A 71 13.37 -2.37 14.51
C GLY A 71 12.34 -1.24 14.51
N LEU A 72 11.44 -1.22 13.52
CA LEU A 72 10.38 -0.22 13.44
C LEU A 72 9.17 -0.61 14.30
N ASP A 73 8.60 0.38 14.99
CA ASP A 73 7.45 0.22 15.87
C ASP A 73 6.11 0.44 15.15
N ALA A 74 6.13 1.11 13.99
CA ALA A 74 4.92 1.44 13.26
C ALA A 74 5.08 1.40 11.73
N TYR A 75 3.99 1.00 11.07
CA TYR A 75 3.82 1.12 9.63
C TYR A 75 2.53 1.88 9.32
N ARG A 76 2.67 3.05 8.68
CA ARG A 76 1.53 3.82 8.18
C ARG A 76 1.33 3.55 6.69
N PHE A 77 0.28 2.83 6.35
CA PHE A 77 -0.15 2.61 4.96
C PHE A 77 -1.51 3.26 4.68
N SER A 78 -1.88 3.35 3.41
CA SER A 78 -3.23 3.76 3.01
C SER A 78 -4.00 2.58 2.42
N ILE A 79 -5.32 2.62 2.52
CA ILE A 79 -6.21 1.64 1.87
C ILE A 79 -6.58 2.18 0.49
N ALA A 80 -6.43 1.37 -0.57
CA ALA A 80 -6.90 1.70 -1.90
C ALA A 80 -8.43 1.62 -1.92
N TRP A 81 -9.09 2.79 -1.89
CA TRP A 81 -10.54 2.88 -2.14
C TRP A 81 -11.00 2.04 -3.35
N PRO A 82 -10.40 2.12 -4.54
CA PRO A 82 -10.85 1.32 -5.68
C PRO A 82 -10.64 -0.19 -5.51
N ARG A 83 -9.83 -0.64 -4.55
CA ARG A 83 -9.72 -2.06 -4.19
C ARG A 83 -10.86 -2.51 -3.28
N ILE A 84 -11.39 -1.61 -2.43
CA ILE A 84 -12.52 -1.91 -1.53
C ILE A 84 -13.88 -1.70 -2.20
N LEU A 85 -14.04 -0.61 -2.96
CA LEU A 85 -15.24 -0.26 -3.70
C LEU A 85 -14.85 0.02 -5.15
N PRO A 86 -14.82 -0.99 -6.04
CA PRO A 86 -14.32 -0.85 -7.41
C PRO A 86 -15.04 0.19 -8.25
N ALA A 87 -16.35 0.35 -8.03
CA ALA A 87 -17.17 1.38 -8.68
C ALA A 87 -17.20 2.73 -7.91
N GLY A 88 -16.34 2.88 -6.88
CA GLY A 88 -16.33 4.01 -5.94
C GLY A 88 -17.47 4.01 -4.92
N ARG A 89 -18.48 3.15 -5.10
CA ARG A 89 -19.67 3.03 -4.25
C ARG A 89 -20.34 1.67 -4.46
N GLY A 90 -21.25 1.31 -3.56
CA GLY A 90 -22.09 0.14 -3.72
C GLY A 90 -21.42 -1.14 -3.22
N ALA A 91 -21.32 -2.15 -4.08
CA ALA A 91 -20.82 -3.47 -3.71
C ALA A 91 -19.36 -3.40 -3.24
N VAL A 92 -19.12 -3.97 -2.07
CA VAL A 92 -17.78 -4.14 -1.49
C VAL A 92 -17.10 -5.33 -2.15
N ASN A 93 -15.83 -5.17 -2.48
CA ASN A 93 -14.98 -6.24 -2.97
C ASN A 93 -14.32 -6.98 -1.79
N ALA A 94 -14.81 -8.19 -1.51
CA ALA A 94 -14.35 -9.00 -0.39
C ALA A 94 -12.86 -9.37 -0.51
N GLU A 95 -12.40 -9.79 -1.70
CA GLU A 95 -10.99 -10.15 -1.92
C GLU A 95 -10.05 -8.95 -1.66
N GLY A 96 -10.52 -7.74 -1.98
CA GLY A 96 -9.83 -6.50 -1.69
C GLY A 96 -9.70 -6.21 -0.20
N LEU A 97 -10.74 -6.48 0.60
CA LEU A 97 -10.69 -6.39 2.06
C LEU A 97 -9.75 -7.46 2.64
N ASP A 98 -9.82 -8.69 2.15
CA ASP A 98 -9.02 -9.80 2.65
C ASP A 98 -7.51 -9.53 2.54
N PHE A 99 -7.08 -8.75 1.54
CA PHE A 99 -5.69 -8.29 1.45
C PHE A 99 -5.29 -7.42 2.65
N TYR A 100 -6.10 -6.41 2.99
CA TYR A 100 -5.80 -5.53 4.12
C TYR A 100 -5.96 -6.24 5.47
N ASP A 101 -6.89 -7.20 5.57
CA ASP A 101 -7.06 -8.06 6.74
C ASP A 101 -5.77 -8.85 7.02
N ARG A 102 -5.26 -9.57 6.02
CA ARG A 102 -3.99 -10.30 6.13
C ARG A 102 -2.77 -9.41 6.37
N LEU A 103 -2.75 -8.19 5.81
CA LEU A 103 -1.68 -7.21 6.03
C LEU A 103 -1.67 -6.76 7.50
N VAL A 104 -2.84 -6.41 8.06
CA VAL A 104 -2.98 -6.00 9.46
C VAL A 104 -2.64 -7.15 10.40
N ASP A 105 -3.15 -8.35 10.14
CA ASP A 105 -2.81 -9.54 10.92
C ASP A 105 -1.30 -9.81 10.92
N GLY A 106 -0.65 -9.69 9.76
CA GLY A 106 0.81 -9.86 9.65
C GLY A 106 1.60 -8.82 10.45
N LEU A 107 1.11 -7.58 10.58
CA LEU A 107 1.76 -6.51 11.34
C LEU A 107 1.61 -6.67 12.86
N LEU A 108 0.57 -7.37 13.31
CA LEU A 108 0.27 -7.57 14.73
C LEU A 108 0.84 -8.89 15.30
N ALA A 109 1.39 -9.75 14.44
CA ALA A 109 1.86 -11.09 14.77
C ALA A 109 3.19 -11.14 15.54
#